data_AF-A0A4P8Q812-F1
#
_entry.id   AF-A0A4P8Q812-F1
#
_cell.length_a   1.000
_cell.length_b   1.000
_cell.length_c   1.000
_cell.angle_alpha   90.00
_cell.angle_beta   90.00
_cell.angle_gamma   90.00
#
_symmetry.space_group_name_H-M   'P 1'
#
loop_
_entity.id
_entity.type
_entity.pdbx_description
1 polymer ?
#
loop_
_entity_poly.entity_id
_entity_poly.type
_entity_poly.pdbx_seq_one_letter_code
_entity_poly.pdbx_strand_id
1 'polypeptide(L)'
;MLTLYAATGSCSRASHIALEESGLAYEVRLVDFARAEQREAAYLAINPKGRVPALATDQGVLTESPAILAHIAALSPPGFLAPTDPFAFARMQAFNLYLATTVHVAHAHGRRAARWSDDAAAQASMAAKVTQNMRDGFALIEADLTGEWAMGDAYTVADPYLFTFAGWLESDGVDIAAFPRVQAHFERMKARPAVQRALSAKA
;
A
#
# COMPACT_ATOMS: atom_id res chain seq x y z
N MET A 1 -17.18 -12.39 -8.56
CA MET A 1 -16.82 -12.27 -7.12
C MET A 1 -15.37 -11.84 -7.00
N LEU A 2 -15.02 -10.89 -6.12
CA LEU A 2 -13.65 -10.39 -6.00
C LEU A 2 -12.76 -11.37 -5.22
N THR A 3 -11.53 -11.60 -5.68
CA THR A 3 -10.52 -12.35 -4.93
C THR A 3 -9.23 -11.55 -4.83
N LEU A 4 -8.88 -11.15 -3.60
CA LEU A 4 -7.63 -10.46 -3.30
C LEU A 4 -6.53 -11.47 -2.99
N TYR A 5 -5.49 -11.50 -3.82
CA TYR A 5 -4.25 -12.17 -3.49
C TYR A 5 -3.35 -11.23 -2.69
N ALA A 6 -3.03 -11.61 -1.47
CA ALA A 6 -2.35 -10.76 -0.48
C ALA A 6 -1.20 -11.50 0.20
N ALA A 7 -0.28 -10.77 0.81
CA ALA A 7 0.70 -11.35 1.74
C ALA A 7 0.77 -10.52 3.02
N THR A 8 0.90 -11.19 4.16
CA THR A 8 1.00 -10.56 5.48
C THR A 8 2.16 -9.57 5.53
N GLY A 9 1.89 -8.38 6.07
CA GLY A 9 2.90 -7.31 6.19
C GLY A 9 3.29 -6.63 4.88
N SER A 10 2.69 -6.98 3.74
CA SER A 10 3.01 -6.40 2.43
C SER A 10 2.10 -5.22 2.05
N CYS A 11 2.42 -4.57 0.92
CA CYS A 11 1.61 -3.47 0.37
C CYS A 11 0.17 -3.87 0.03
N SER A 12 -0.16 -5.16 -0.05
CA SER A 12 -1.53 -5.63 -0.27
C SER A 12 -2.48 -5.27 0.88
N ARG A 13 -1.94 -4.91 2.05
CA ARG A 13 -2.71 -4.39 3.19
C ARG A 13 -3.61 -3.23 2.79
N ALA A 14 -3.13 -2.31 1.95
CA ALA A 14 -3.92 -1.15 1.50
C ALA A 14 -5.20 -1.58 0.77
N SER A 15 -5.07 -2.52 -0.17
CA SER A 15 -6.22 -3.06 -0.93
C SER A 15 -7.16 -3.86 -0.04
N HIS A 16 -6.64 -4.60 0.95
CA HIS A 16 -7.44 -5.34 1.91
C HIS A 16 -8.31 -4.40 2.76
N ILE A 17 -7.70 -3.34 3.31
CA ILE A 17 -8.43 -2.31 4.06
C ILE A 17 -9.49 -1.64 3.18
N ALA A 18 -9.15 -1.30 1.92
CA ALA A 18 -10.11 -0.67 1.01
C ALA A 18 -11.32 -1.58 0.72
N LEU A 19 -11.12 -2.89 0.58
CA LEU A 19 -12.21 -3.86 0.46
C LEU A 19 -13.07 -3.91 1.73
N GLU A 20 -12.45 -3.94 2.90
CA GLU A 20 -13.14 -3.89 4.20
C GLU A 20 -13.98 -2.62 4.39
N GLU A 21 -13.50 -1.47 3.92
CA GLU A 21 -14.23 -0.19 3.97
C GLU A 21 -15.37 -0.17 2.95
N SER A 22 -15.16 -0.74 1.77
CA SER A 22 -16.15 -0.74 0.68
C SER A 22 -17.40 -1.56 0.98
N GLY A 23 -17.30 -2.56 1.87
CA GLY A 23 -18.37 -3.53 2.12
C GLY A 23 -18.65 -4.47 0.94
N LEU A 24 -17.81 -4.47 -0.10
CA LEU A 24 -17.92 -5.37 -1.24
C LEU A 24 -17.72 -6.82 -0.80
N ALA A 25 -18.40 -7.77 -1.44
CA ALA A 25 -18.15 -9.20 -1.22
C ALA A 25 -16.83 -9.62 -1.89
N TYR A 26 -15.92 -10.20 -1.10
CA TYR A 26 -14.62 -10.64 -1.57
C TYR A 26 -14.07 -11.83 -0.77
N GLU A 27 -13.11 -12.53 -1.36
CA GLU A 27 -12.26 -13.52 -0.66
C GLU A 27 -10.81 -13.02 -0.60
N VAL A 28 -10.08 -13.44 0.44
CA VAL A 28 -8.63 -13.26 0.53
C VAL A 28 -7.92 -14.59 0.31
N ARG A 29 -6.92 -14.59 -0.57
CA ARG A 29 -5.99 -15.70 -0.77
C ARG A 29 -4.60 -15.23 -0.35
N LEU A 30 -4.07 -15.77 0.75
CA LEU A 30 -2.71 -15.45 1.16
C LEU A 30 -1.69 -16.18 0.30
N VAL A 31 -0.64 -15.46 -0.07
CA VAL A 31 0.53 -15.95 -0.79
C VAL A 31 1.70 -15.97 0.19
N ASP A 32 2.23 -17.16 0.47
CA ASP A 32 3.29 -17.34 1.46
C ASP A 32 4.66 -16.93 0.89
N PHE A 33 5.13 -15.77 1.33
CA PHE A 33 6.44 -15.24 0.94
C PHE A 33 7.62 -15.99 1.57
N ALA A 34 7.43 -16.68 2.70
CA ALA A 34 8.47 -17.51 3.32
C ALA A 34 8.71 -18.79 2.52
N ARG A 35 7.66 -19.32 1.88
CA ARG A 35 7.72 -20.45 0.94
C ARG A 35 8.00 -20.04 -0.51
N ALA A 36 8.11 -18.74 -0.77
CA ALA A 36 8.27 -18.17 -2.10
C ALA A 36 7.14 -18.54 -3.08
N GLU A 37 5.91 -18.75 -2.60
CA GLU A 37 4.74 -19.12 -3.43
C GLU A 37 4.50 -18.13 -4.57
N GLN A 38 4.86 -16.86 -4.39
CA GLN A 38 4.77 -15.84 -5.43
C GLN A 38 5.65 -16.09 -6.66
N ARG A 39 6.55 -17.08 -6.58
CA ARG A 39 7.44 -17.52 -7.67
C ARG A 39 7.00 -18.84 -8.28
N GLU A 40 6.01 -19.51 -7.71
CA GLU A 40 5.51 -20.78 -8.23
C GLU A 40 4.63 -20.56 -9.45
N ALA A 41 4.60 -21.56 -10.35
CA ALA A 41 3.85 -21.49 -11.60
C ALA A 41 2.35 -21.16 -11.38
N ALA A 42 1.76 -21.69 -10.31
CA ALA A 42 0.36 -21.43 -9.96
C ALA A 42 0.08 -19.94 -9.71
N TYR A 43 0.95 -19.24 -8.97
CA TYR A 43 0.78 -17.81 -8.74
C TYR A 43 1.22 -16.96 -9.94
N LEU A 44 2.27 -17.37 -10.64
CA LEU A 44 2.73 -16.67 -11.84
C LEU A 44 1.69 -16.70 -12.98
N ALA A 45 0.83 -17.72 -13.02
CA ALA A 45 -0.34 -17.76 -13.91
C ALA A 45 -1.39 -16.67 -13.58
N ILE A 46 -1.43 -16.20 -12.33
CA ILE A 46 -2.32 -15.11 -11.88
C ILE A 46 -1.64 -13.75 -12.07
N ASN A 47 -0.41 -13.60 -11.55
CA ASN A 47 0.39 -12.40 -11.72
C ASN A 47 1.81 -12.77 -12.16
N PRO A 48 2.14 -12.64 -13.46
CA PRO A 48 3.46 -12.95 -14.01
C PRO A 48 4.60 -12.14 -13.38
N LYS A 49 4.30 -11.00 -12.72
CA LYS A 49 5.31 -10.20 -12.00
C LYS A 49 5.76 -10.84 -10.69
N GLY A 50 5.02 -11.83 -10.18
CA GLY A 50 5.28 -12.50 -8.91
C GLY A 50 5.22 -11.54 -7.72
N ARG A 51 4.21 -10.67 -7.67
CA ARG A 51 4.00 -9.64 -6.64
C ARG A 51 2.55 -9.65 -6.15
N VAL A 52 2.34 -9.29 -4.90
CA VAL A 52 1.03 -8.91 -4.36
C VAL A 52 0.97 -7.38 -4.24
N PRO A 53 -0.24 -6.76 -4.23
CA PRO A 53 -1.54 -7.40 -4.45
C PRO A 53 -1.80 -7.77 -5.92
N ALA A 54 -2.67 -8.75 -6.11
CA ALA A 54 -3.43 -8.94 -7.34
C ALA A 54 -4.92 -9.07 -6.97
N LEU A 55 -5.80 -8.48 -7.76
CA LEU A 55 -7.25 -8.56 -7.56
C LEU A 55 -7.87 -9.25 -8.77
N ALA A 56 -8.34 -10.48 -8.59
CA ALA A 56 -9.13 -11.16 -9.60
C ALA A 56 -10.57 -10.65 -9.56
N THR A 57 -11.11 -10.34 -10.72
CA THR A 57 -12.48 -9.90 -10.96
C THR A 57 -13.11 -10.75 -12.05
N ASP A 58 -14.40 -10.56 -12.30
CA ASP A 58 -15.11 -11.25 -13.38
C ASP A 58 -14.63 -10.81 -14.78
N GLN A 59 -13.85 -9.73 -14.88
CA GLN A 59 -13.27 -9.19 -16.13
C GLN A 59 -11.79 -9.55 -16.32
N GLY A 60 -11.15 -10.17 -15.32
CA GLY A 60 -9.73 -10.51 -15.35
C GLY A 60 -8.99 -10.06 -14.09
N VAL A 61 -7.66 -10.10 -14.14
CA VAL A 61 -6.80 -9.80 -12.98
C VAL A 61 -6.24 -8.39 -13.09
N LEU A 62 -6.51 -7.56 -12.07
CA LEU A 62 -5.85 -6.27 -11.88
C LEU A 62 -4.61 -6.43 -10.99
N THR A 63 -3.59 -5.66 -11.32
CA THR A 63 -2.33 -5.58 -10.56
C THR A 63 -1.94 -4.11 -10.44
N GLU A 64 -0.98 -3.82 -9.56
CA GLU A 64 -0.62 -2.46 -9.09
C GLU A 64 -1.62 -1.89 -8.07
N SER A 65 -1.12 -1.57 -6.87
CA SER A 65 -1.96 -1.07 -5.77
C SER A 65 -2.75 0.19 -6.15
N PRO A 66 -2.19 1.23 -6.81
CA PRO A 66 -2.98 2.40 -7.21
C PRO A 66 -4.15 2.08 -8.15
N ALA A 67 -3.97 1.11 -9.05
CA ALA A 67 -5.02 0.69 -9.98
C ALA A 67 -6.11 -0.12 -9.26
N ILE A 68 -5.71 -1.05 -8.38
CA ILE A 68 -6.64 -1.84 -7.56
C ILE A 68 -7.45 -0.93 -6.62
N LEU A 69 -6.80 0.03 -5.95
CA LEU A 69 -7.46 0.98 -5.07
C LEU A 69 -8.47 1.87 -5.82
N ALA A 70 -8.09 2.39 -6.99
CA ALA A 70 -9.01 3.14 -7.84
C ALA A 70 -10.21 2.29 -8.30
N HIS A 71 -9.99 1.01 -8.63
CA HIS A 71 -11.06 0.10 -9.02
C HIS A 71 -12.03 -0.19 -7.87
N ILE A 72 -11.53 -0.45 -6.65
CA ILE A 72 -12.37 -0.65 -5.46
C ILE A 72 -13.21 0.61 -5.19
N ALA A 73 -12.62 1.80 -5.31
CA ALA A 73 -13.34 3.05 -5.15
C ALA A 73 -14.43 3.24 -6.22
N ALA A 74 -14.17 2.86 -7.47
CA ALA A 74 -15.13 2.94 -8.56
C ALA A 74 -16.31 1.94 -8.43
N LEU A 75 -16.10 0.81 -7.75
CA LEU A 75 -17.17 -0.15 -7.42
C LEU A 75 -17.99 0.26 -6.19
N SER A 76 -17.52 1.26 -5.44
CA SER A 76 -18.17 1.78 -4.24
C SER A 76 -19.10 2.96 -4.59
N PRO A 77 -20.02 3.38 -3.68
CA PRO A 77 -20.84 4.56 -3.91
C PRO A 77 -19.99 5.79 -4.29
N PRO A 78 -20.39 6.59 -5.31
CA PRO A 78 -19.63 7.74 -5.75
C PRO A 78 -19.33 8.71 -4.60
N GLY A 79 -18.07 9.15 -4.48
CA GLY A 79 -17.65 10.06 -3.41
C GLY A 79 -17.32 9.37 -2.08
N PHE A 80 -17.57 8.06 -1.94
CA PHE A 80 -17.33 7.35 -0.67
C PHE A 80 -15.85 7.07 -0.41
N LEU A 81 -15.14 6.54 -1.41
CA LEU A 81 -13.73 6.13 -1.29
C LEU A 81 -12.77 6.91 -2.20
N ALA A 82 -13.30 7.78 -3.05
CA ALA A 82 -12.52 8.66 -3.91
C ALA A 82 -13.34 9.90 -4.30
N PRO A 83 -12.69 11.06 -4.56
CA PRO A 83 -13.36 12.23 -5.09
C PRO A 83 -14.03 11.96 -6.44
N THR A 84 -15.19 12.59 -6.68
CA THR A 84 -15.88 12.56 -7.98
C THR A 84 -15.39 13.65 -8.93
N ASP A 85 -14.83 14.73 -8.39
CA ASP A 85 -14.18 15.77 -9.19
C ASP A 85 -12.93 15.20 -9.88
N PRO A 86 -12.80 15.32 -11.22
CA PRO A 86 -11.69 14.72 -11.96
C PRO A 86 -10.31 15.21 -11.52
N PHE A 87 -10.18 16.48 -11.15
CA PHE A 87 -8.90 17.04 -10.73
C PHE A 87 -8.52 16.60 -9.31
N ALA A 88 -9.47 16.58 -8.39
CA ALA A 88 -9.27 16.03 -7.04
C ALA A 88 -8.93 14.53 -7.09
N PHE A 89 -9.59 13.76 -7.96
CA PHE A 89 -9.22 12.37 -8.20
C PHE A 89 -7.80 12.23 -8.76
N ALA A 90 -7.42 13.07 -9.73
CA ALA A 90 -6.05 13.07 -10.26
C ALA A 90 -5.00 13.42 -9.20
N ARG A 91 -5.31 14.35 -8.29
CA ARG A 91 -4.43 14.66 -7.14
C ARG A 91 -4.27 13.48 -6.19
N MET A 92 -5.36 12.77 -5.88
CA MET A 92 -5.30 11.53 -5.09
C MET A 92 -4.45 10.46 -5.78
N GLN A 93 -4.60 10.31 -7.10
CA GLN A 93 -3.77 9.38 -7.87
C GLN A 93 -2.30 9.79 -7.90
N ALA A 94 -1.99 11.08 -8.00
CA ALA A 94 -0.62 11.57 -7.92
C ALA A 94 0.03 11.24 -6.57
N PHE A 95 -0.70 11.39 -5.47
CA PHE A 95 -0.25 10.98 -4.14
C PHE A 95 -0.02 9.46 -4.05
N ASN A 96 -0.98 8.65 -4.51
CA ASN A 96 -0.83 7.19 -4.56
C ASN A 96 0.36 6.75 -5.41
N LEU A 97 0.60 7.42 -6.53
CA LEU A 97 1.73 7.14 -7.41
C LEU A 97 3.04 7.53 -6.75
N TYR A 98 3.12 8.67 -6.05
CA TYR A 98 4.30 9.03 -5.26
C TYR A 98 4.65 7.94 -4.22
N LEU A 99 3.64 7.43 -3.51
CA LEU A 99 3.83 6.31 -2.60
C LEU A 99 4.35 5.06 -3.33
N ALA A 100 3.76 4.71 -4.48
CA ALA A 100 4.11 3.52 -5.24
C ALA A 100 5.50 3.58 -5.90
N THR A 101 5.86 4.73 -6.47
CA THR A 101 7.06 4.88 -7.31
C THR A 101 8.26 5.43 -6.56
N THR A 102 8.05 6.05 -5.40
CA THR A 102 9.12 6.68 -4.62
C THR A 102 9.27 6.03 -3.26
N VAL A 103 8.25 6.10 -2.39
CA VAL A 103 8.33 5.62 -1.01
C VAL A 103 8.47 4.09 -0.95
N HIS A 104 7.63 3.37 -1.66
CA HIS A 104 7.71 1.90 -1.72
C HIS A 104 9.00 1.43 -2.37
N VAL A 105 9.49 2.14 -3.38
CA VAL A 105 10.78 1.83 -4.03
C VAL A 105 11.93 2.04 -3.06
N ALA A 106 11.92 3.12 -2.26
CA ALA A 106 12.92 3.36 -1.21
C ALA A 106 12.94 2.20 -0.20
N HIS A 107 11.79 1.80 0.34
CA HIS A 107 11.66 0.62 1.21
C HIS A 107 12.20 -0.66 0.55
N ALA A 108 11.85 -0.87 -0.73
CA ALA A 108 12.20 -2.08 -1.44
C ALA A 108 13.73 -2.23 -1.67
N HIS A 109 14.52 -1.16 -1.68
CA HIS A 109 15.98 -1.24 -1.74
C HIS A 109 16.58 -1.93 -0.51
N GLY A 110 15.94 -1.87 0.66
CA GLY A 110 16.42 -2.56 1.86
C GLY A 110 16.11 -4.06 1.84
N ARG A 111 14.87 -4.42 1.48
CA ARG A 111 14.38 -5.80 1.56
C ARG A 111 14.59 -6.61 0.29
N ARG A 112 14.78 -5.95 -0.86
CA ARG A 112 14.71 -6.55 -2.21
C ARG A 112 15.79 -6.00 -3.14
N ALA A 113 16.92 -5.56 -2.59
CA ALA A 113 18.08 -5.02 -3.31
C ALA A 113 18.52 -5.88 -4.52
N ALA A 114 18.40 -7.21 -4.40
CA ALA A 114 18.68 -8.18 -5.47
C ALA A 114 17.85 -7.99 -6.76
N ARG A 115 16.81 -7.15 -6.75
CA ARG A 115 16.08 -6.76 -7.96
C ARG A 115 16.85 -5.79 -8.86
N TRP A 116 17.86 -5.12 -8.32
CA TRP A 116 18.64 -4.10 -9.01
C TRP A 116 20.12 -4.43 -9.16
N SER A 117 20.65 -5.34 -8.35
CA SER A 117 22.06 -5.75 -8.44
C SER A 117 22.26 -7.14 -7.87
N ASP A 118 23.08 -7.95 -8.52
CA ASP A 118 23.58 -9.24 -7.99
C ASP A 118 24.84 -9.06 -7.12
N ASP A 119 25.46 -7.87 -7.11
CA ASP A 119 26.61 -7.56 -6.26
C ASP A 119 26.19 -7.20 -4.83
N ALA A 120 26.71 -7.95 -3.86
CA ALA A 120 26.43 -7.77 -2.45
C ALA A 120 26.84 -6.39 -1.91
N ALA A 121 27.94 -5.81 -2.40
CA ALA A 121 28.40 -4.50 -1.95
C ALA A 121 27.44 -3.39 -2.42
N ALA A 122 27.02 -3.43 -3.69
CA ALA A 122 25.98 -2.56 -4.21
C ALA A 122 24.65 -2.72 -3.46
N GLN A 123 24.24 -3.96 -3.14
CA GLN A 123 23.02 -4.21 -2.36
C GLN A 123 23.10 -3.58 -0.95
N ALA A 124 24.22 -3.73 -0.26
CA ALA A 124 24.45 -3.12 1.05
C ALA A 124 24.44 -1.59 0.97
N SER A 125 25.05 -1.01 -0.08
CA SER A 125 25.04 0.44 -0.32
C SER A 125 23.62 0.99 -0.54
N MET A 126 22.79 0.29 -1.34
CA MET A 126 21.39 0.65 -1.54
C MET A 126 20.58 0.53 -0.24
N ALA A 127 20.77 -0.53 0.54
CA ALA A 127 20.10 -0.72 1.82
C ALA A 127 20.46 0.39 2.83
N ALA A 128 21.71 0.85 2.85
CA ALA A 128 22.16 1.93 3.73
C ALA A 128 21.47 3.29 3.44
N LYS A 129 20.88 3.46 2.25
CA LYS A 129 20.13 4.68 1.89
C LYS A 129 18.66 4.66 2.32
N VAL A 130 18.13 3.51 2.76
CA VAL A 130 16.70 3.33 3.03
C VAL A 130 16.20 4.30 4.10
N THR A 131 16.87 4.36 5.26
CA THR A 131 16.46 5.23 6.37
C THR A 131 16.39 6.69 5.95
N GLN A 132 17.39 7.19 5.21
CA GLN A 132 17.40 8.56 4.71
C GLN A 132 16.28 8.78 3.68
N ASN A 133 16.16 7.92 2.68
CA ASN A 133 15.17 8.08 1.62
C ASN A 133 13.72 7.99 2.16
N MET A 134 13.47 7.11 3.13
CA MET A 134 12.18 7.01 3.81
C MET A 134 11.89 8.27 4.64
N ARG A 135 12.88 8.77 5.38
CA ARG A 135 12.75 10.04 6.13
C ARG A 135 12.44 11.21 5.20
N ASP A 136 13.18 11.36 4.11
CA ASP A 136 12.99 12.44 3.14
C ASP A 136 11.61 12.33 2.46
N GLY A 137 11.21 11.11 2.10
CA GLY A 137 9.92 10.84 1.50
C GLY A 137 8.74 11.19 2.41
N PHE A 138 8.85 10.85 3.70
CA PHE A 138 7.85 11.17 4.70
C PHE A 138 7.88 12.62 5.18
N ALA A 139 9.01 13.33 5.08
CA ALA A 139 9.07 14.76 5.34
C ALA A 139 8.20 15.55 4.35
N LEU A 140 8.18 15.13 3.07
CA LEU A 140 7.28 15.71 2.07
C LEU A 140 5.81 15.38 2.35
N ILE A 141 5.50 14.12 2.69
CA ILE A 141 4.13 13.71 3.06
C ILE A 141 3.65 14.48 4.29
N GLU A 142 4.48 14.57 5.32
CA GLU A 142 4.21 15.35 6.52
C GLU A 142 3.86 16.78 6.12
N ALA A 143 4.69 17.46 5.32
CA ALA A 143 4.46 18.83 4.86
C ALA A 143 3.08 19.01 4.18
N ASP A 144 2.72 18.09 3.29
CA ASP A 144 1.52 18.15 2.45
C ASP A 144 0.22 17.69 3.15
N LEU A 145 0.31 16.99 4.29
CA LEU A 145 -0.87 16.61 5.08
C LEU A 145 -1.47 17.85 5.76
N THR A 146 -2.55 18.39 5.22
CA THR A 146 -3.21 19.60 5.78
C THR A 146 -4.51 19.31 6.54
N GLY A 147 -5.08 18.11 6.39
CA GLY A 147 -6.34 17.73 7.03
C GLY A 147 -6.22 16.43 7.84
N GLU A 148 -7.37 15.88 8.24
CA GLU A 148 -7.41 14.64 9.04
C GLU A 148 -6.97 13.39 8.25
N TRP A 149 -7.12 13.42 6.93
CA TRP A 149 -6.86 12.34 5.98
C TRP A 149 -5.86 12.76 4.91
N ALA A 150 -5.37 11.80 4.14
CA ALA A 150 -4.32 11.98 3.13
C ALA A 150 -4.67 13.04 2.07
N MET A 151 -5.95 13.24 1.79
CA MET A 151 -6.44 14.19 0.78
C MET A 151 -7.18 15.39 1.37
N GLY A 152 -7.00 15.68 2.67
CA GLY A 152 -7.71 16.75 3.38
C GLY A 152 -8.68 16.19 4.42
N ASP A 153 -9.91 16.69 4.44
CA ASP A 153 -10.89 16.29 5.47
C ASP A 153 -11.73 15.05 5.09
N ALA A 154 -11.63 14.60 3.84
CA ALA A 154 -12.35 13.43 3.36
C ALA A 154 -11.44 12.19 3.30
N TYR A 155 -11.93 11.09 3.87
CA TYR A 155 -11.31 9.77 3.75
C TYR A 155 -11.34 9.28 2.30
N THR A 156 -10.26 8.65 1.85
CA THR A 156 -10.15 8.05 0.52
C THR A 156 -9.29 6.78 0.54
N VAL A 157 -9.20 6.08 -0.59
CA VAL A 157 -8.27 4.95 -0.77
C VAL A 157 -6.78 5.32 -0.64
N ALA A 158 -6.43 6.62 -0.63
CA ALA A 158 -5.07 7.04 -0.30
C ALA A 158 -4.70 6.77 1.17
N ASP A 159 -5.68 6.76 2.07
CA ASP A 159 -5.46 6.58 3.51
C ASP A 159 -4.98 5.17 3.87
N PRO A 160 -5.60 4.07 3.41
CA PRO A 160 -5.06 2.72 3.53
C PRO A 160 -3.63 2.58 3.00
N TYR A 161 -3.31 3.32 1.94
CA TYR A 161 -2.02 3.20 1.30
C TYR A 161 -0.93 3.91 2.10
N LEU A 162 -1.18 5.16 2.52
CA LEU A 162 -0.31 5.88 3.44
C LEU A 162 -0.12 5.11 4.76
N PHE A 163 -1.21 4.62 5.37
CA PHE A 163 -1.16 3.83 6.59
C PHE A 163 -0.24 2.62 6.48
N THR A 164 -0.28 1.94 5.33
CA THR A 164 0.57 0.76 5.09
C THR A 164 2.06 1.11 5.13
N PHE A 165 2.47 2.21 4.49
CA PHE A 165 3.87 2.64 4.48
C PHE A 165 4.30 3.29 5.80
N ALA A 166 3.42 4.05 6.45
CA ALA A 166 3.70 4.61 7.77
C ALA A 166 4.00 3.49 8.78
N GLY A 167 3.29 2.36 8.67
CA GLY A 167 3.56 1.16 9.47
C GLY A 167 4.87 0.43 9.17
N TRP A 168 5.66 0.86 8.18
CA TRP A 168 6.98 0.29 7.88
C TRP A 168 8.14 1.15 8.36
N LEU A 169 7.89 2.41 8.75
CA LEU A 169 8.92 3.38 9.14
C LEU A 169 9.87 2.85 10.20
N GLU A 170 9.34 2.24 11.26
CA GLU A 170 10.15 1.66 12.34
C GLU A 170 11.13 0.60 11.80
N SER A 171 10.64 -0.28 10.94
CA SER A 171 11.46 -1.34 10.33
C SER A 171 12.52 -0.83 9.34
N ASP A 172 12.35 0.41 8.88
CA ASP A 172 13.28 1.13 8.00
C ASP A 172 14.18 2.09 8.79
N GLY A 173 14.14 2.05 10.13
CA GLY A 173 14.98 2.85 11.01
C GLY A 173 14.53 4.30 11.19
N VAL A 174 13.26 4.59 10.89
CA VAL A 174 12.69 5.94 11.00
C VAL A 174 11.65 5.97 12.11
N ASP A 175 11.85 6.86 13.09
CA ASP A 175 10.85 7.11 14.13
C ASP A 175 9.69 7.95 13.57
N ILE A 176 8.47 7.40 13.63
CA ILE A 176 7.26 8.08 13.18
C ILE A 176 6.95 9.35 13.98
N ALA A 177 7.45 9.47 15.21
CA ALA A 177 7.29 10.68 16.03
C ALA A 177 7.98 11.91 15.42
N ALA A 178 8.89 11.73 14.45
CA ALA A 178 9.45 12.82 13.66
C ALA A 178 8.42 13.47 12.71
N PHE A 179 7.26 12.84 12.50
CA PHE A 179 6.19 13.28 11.59
C PHE A 179 4.85 13.30 12.32
N PRO A 180 4.56 14.34 13.13
CA PRO A 180 3.39 14.36 14.01
C PRO A 180 2.04 14.20 13.28
N ARG A 181 1.89 14.75 12.06
CA ARG A 181 0.65 14.60 11.29
C ARG A 181 0.52 13.20 10.70
N VAL A 182 1.61 12.63 10.21
CA VAL A 182 1.63 11.21 9.79
C VAL A 182 1.34 10.28 10.95
N GLN A 183 1.91 10.54 12.14
CA GLN A 183 1.65 9.73 13.34
C GLN A 183 0.18 9.81 13.74
N ALA A 184 -0.41 11.02 13.75
CA ALA A 184 -1.82 11.20 14.05
C ALA A 184 -2.73 10.49 13.02
N HIS A 185 -2.40 10.57 11.73
CA HIS A 185 -3.08 9.81 10.66
C HIS A 185 -2.99 8.31 10.90
N PHE A 186 -1.81 7.80 11.22
CA PHE A 186 -1.56 6.38 11.45
C PHE A 186 -2.39 5.84 12.62
N GLU A 187 -2.41 6.54 13.76
CA GLU A 187 -3.20 6.12 14.93
C GLU A 187 -4.71 6.19 14.65
N ARG A 188 -5.16 7.22 13.92
CA ARG A 188 -6.56 7.33 13.48
C ARG A 188 -6.95 6.16 12.58
N MET A 189 -6.12 5.81 11.61
CA MET A 189 -6.32 4.65 10.73
C MET A 189 -6.35 3.35 11.51
N LYS A 190 -5.42 3.14 12.43
CA LYS A 190 -5.34 1.95 13.28
C LYS A 190 -6.59 1.74 14.14
N ALA A 191 -7.27 2.82 14.54
CA ALA A 191 -8.51 2.78 15.31
C ALA A 191 -9.75 2.42 14.46
N ARG A 192 -9.66 2.42 13.12
CA ARG A 192 -10.82 2.14 12.26
C ARG A 192 -11.22 0.66 12.31
N PRO A 193 -12.52 0.32 12.42
CA PRO A 193 -12.97 -1.08 12.44
C PRO A 193 -12.54 -1.89 11.21
N ALA A 194 -12.59 -1.30 10.01
CA ALA A 194 -12.15 -1.97 8.78
C ALA A 194 -10.65 -2.30 8.80
N VAL A 195 -9.83 -1.41 9.34
CA VAL A 195 -8.39 -1.66 9.52
C VAL A 195 -8.16 -2.78 10.52
N GLN A 196 -8.87 -2.78 11.65
CA GLN A 196 -8.78 -3.85 12.63
C GLN A 196 -9.18 -5.21 12.06
N ARG A 197 -10.25 -5.29 11.24
CA ARG A 197 -10.65 -6.52 10.54
C ARG A 197 -9.60 -6.97 9.53
N ALA A 198 -9.09 -6.06 8.70
CA ALA A 198 -8.04 -6.38 7.73
C ALA A 198 -6.73 -6.86 8.39
N LEU A 199 -6.42 -6.39 9.60
CA LEU A 199 -5.23 -6.79 10.36
C LEU A 199 -5.46 -8.07 11.20
N SER A 200 -6.69 -8.34 11.63
CA SER A 200 -7.04 -9.52 12.42
C SER A 200 -7.31 -10.76 11.56
N ALA A 201 -7.65 -10.55 10.28
CA ALA A 201 -7.76 -11.58 9.27
C ALA A 201 -6.41 -12.29 9.06
N LYS A 202 -6.15 -13.25 9.95
CA LYS A 202 -5.24 -14.36 9.73
C LYS A 202 -5.93 -15.32 8.76
N ALA A 203 -5.19 -15.84 7.78
CA ALA A 203 -5.60 -17.10 7.17
C ALA A 203 -5.61 -18.21 8.22
#